data_AF-S5UCR0-F1
#
_entry.id   AF-S5UCR0-F1
#
_cell.length_a   1.000
_cell.length_b   1.000
_cell.length_c   1.000
_cell.angle_alpha   90.00
_cell.angle_beta   90.00
_cell.angle_gamma   90.00
#
_symmetry.space_group_name_H-M   'P 1'
#
loop_
_entity.id
_entity.type
_entity.pdbx_description
1 polymer ?
#
loop_
_entity_poly.entity_id
_entity_poly.type
_entity_poly.pdbx_seq_one_letter_code
_entity_poly.pdbx_strand_id
1 'polypeptide(L)'
;MTDPRVLRVQAAGVLSRFRTDVYACLSRRADALFELTEAALCADGPVKALVDLTLVPAHRRGHGAMYDGFNQGRIEIGRLRKMLAGLPLPRFANRQIVLAVDVSPWLRSDAACSPDRLFCHVYGRAKSASQLIPGWPYLFVAVLEPGRSSWTQLLDAVRLGPADDATALTAKQLRDVVQRLIDCGQHHASDPAILIVCGTGYDVTRLAFVLADLPVQLLGRIRADRVMLLPVPARLPGATGRPPRHGGVFALNDPASWPTPPATAKPKPPAGIGCTPG
;
A
#
# COMPACT_ATOMS: atom_id res chain seq x y z
N MET A 1 10.15 36.34 0.72
CA MET A 1 9.98 35.59 -0.54
C MET A 1 11.32 34.95 -0.88
N THR A 2 11.39 33.62 -0.94
CA THR A 2 12.63 32.91 -1.28
C THR A 2 12.87 33.00 -2.79
N ASP A 3 14.10 33.33 -3.21
CA ASP A 3 14.47 33.41 -4.63
C ASP A 3 14.22 32.05 -5.34
N PRO A 4 13.45 32.01 -6.44
CA PRO A 4 13.21 30.80 -7.23
C PRO A 4 14.49 30.05 -7.65
N ARG A 5 15.61 30.75 -7.84
CA ARG A 5 16.90 30.13 -8.16
C ARG A 5 17.45 29.34 -6.97
N VAL A 6 17.33 29.88 -5.76
CA VAL A 6 17.74 29.20 -4.52
C VAL A 6 16.90 27.94 -4.31
N LEU A 7 15.59 28.02 -4.54
CA LEU A 7 14.70 26.85 -4.45
C LEU A 7 15.07 25.75 -5.46
N ARG A 8 15.43 26.12 -6.70
CA ARG A 8 15.88 25.16 -7.72
C ARG A 8 17.19 24.49 -7.35
N VAL A 9 18.17 25.24 -6.84
CA VAL A 9 19.47 24.67 -6.39
C VAL A 9 19.27 23.70 -5.24
N GLN A 10 18.41 24.05 -4.28
CA GLN A 10 18.06 23.17 -3.16
C GLN A 10 17.38 21.88 -3.63
N ALA A 11 16.39 21.99 -4.52
CA ALA A 11 15.69 20.83 -5.07
C ALA A 11 16.65 19.91 -5.86
N ALA A 12 17.54 20.47 -6.67
CA ALA A 12 18.57 19.72 -7.37
C ALA A 12 19.52 19.00 -6.41
N GLY A 13 19.90 19.64 -5.30
CA GLY A 13 20.72 19.01 -4.26
C GLY A 13 20.01 17.83 -3.56
N VAL A 14 18.70 17.95 -3.29
CA VAL A 14 17.89 16.85 -2.74
C VAL A 14 17.82 15.69 -3.72
N LEU A 15 17.52 15.96 -4.99
CA LEU A 15 17.46 14.94 -6.04
C LEU A 15 18.81 14.26 -6.25
N SER A 16 19.91 15.02 -6.22
CA SER A 16 21.26 14.48 -6.36
C SER A 16 21.58 13.49 -5.24
N ARG A 17 21.28 13.83 -3.97
CA ARG A 17 21.47 12.90 -2.85
C ARG A 17 20.61 11.65 -2.97
N PHE A 18 19.32 11.82 -3.30
CA PHE A 18 18.42 10.70 -3.53
C PHE A 18 18.94 9.73 -4.61
N ARG A 19 19.45 10.26 -5.72
CA ARG A 19 20.05 9.47 -6.80
C ARG A 19 21.29 8.70 -6.34
N THR A 20 22.16 9.35 -5.55
CA THR A 20 23.33 8.68 -4.96
C THR A 20 22.91 7.54 -4.03
N ASP A 21 21.88 7.75 -3.20
CA ASP A 21 21.39 6.74 -2.28
C ASP A 21 20.73 5.55 -3.02
N VAL A 22 19.96 5.83 -4.08
CA VAL A 22 19.40 4.81 -4.98
C VAL A 22 20.51 4.00 -5.65
N TYR A 23 21.52 4.67 -6.22
CA TYR A 23 22.66 4.00 -6.86
C TYR A 23 23.38 3.08 -5.88
N ALA A 24 23.57 3.52 -4.63
CA ALA A 24 24.20 2.71 -3.59
C ALA A 24 23.38 1.48 -3.16
N CYS A 25 22.09 1.41 -3.53
CA CYS A 25 21.26 0.21 -3.34
C CYS A 25 21.48 -0.84 -4.45
N LEU A 26 22.20 -0.53 -5.52
CA LEU A 26 22.41 -1.46 -6.64
C LEU A 26 23.74 -2.19 -6.45
N SER A 27 23.70 -3.45 -6.01
CA SER A 27 24.89 -4.21 -5.62
C SER A 27 25.58 -4.94 -6.78
N ARG A 28 24.90 -5.13 -7.92
CA ARG A 28 25.47 -5.74 -9.13
C ARG A 28 24.87 -5.12 -10.39
N ARG A 29 25.71 -4.90 -11.40
CA ARG A 29 25.38 -4.16 -12.65
C ARG A 29 24.76 -2.77 -12.36
N ALA A 30 25.28 -2.10 -11.33
CA ALA A 30 24.73 -0.85 -10.79
C ALA A 30 24.50 0.20 -11.87
N ASP A 31 25.52 0.48 -12.69
CA ASP A 31 25.39 1.49 -13.73
C ASP A 31 24.30 1.17 -14.77
N ALA A 32 24.19 -0.10 -15.18
CA ALA A 32 23.19 -0.51 -16.15
C ALA A 32 21.77 -0.36 -15.58
N LEU A 33 21.55 -0.82 -14.33
CA LEU A 33 20.27 -0.67 -13.64
C LEU A 33 19.91 0.79 -13.38
N PHE A 34 20.90 1.60 -12.99
CA PHE A 34 20.69 3.01 -12.70
C PHE A 34 20.35 3.79 -13.97
N GLU A 35 21.12 3.61 -15.04
CA GLU A 35 20.85 4.25 -16.33
C GLU A 35 19.53 3.80 -16.96
N LEU A 36 19.12 2.55 -16.75
CA LEU A 36 17.78 2.10 -17.17
C LEU A 36 16.66 2.79 -16.39
N THR A 37 16.85 2.96 -15.09
CA THR A 37 15.90 3.67 -14.23
C THR A 37 15.77 5.13 -14.67
N GLU A 38 16.91 5.78 -14.90
CA GLU A 38 16.99 7.14 -15.43
C GLU A 38 16.33 7.26 -16.81
N ALA A 39 16.62 6.33 -17.72
CA ALA A 39 16.01 6.30 -19.04
C ALA A 39 14.49 6.15 -18.96
N ALA A 40 13.97 5.30 -18.08
CA ALA A 40 12.54 5.13 -17.89
C ALA A 40 11.86 6.40 -17.34
N LEU A 41 12.54 7.15 -16.46
CA LEU A 41 12.05 8.41 -15.90
C LEU A 41 12.16 9.59 -16.88
N CYS A 42 13.11 9.53 -17.82
CA CYS A 42 13.34 10.58 -18.82
C CYS A 42 12.71 10.27 -20.20
N ALA A 43 12.07 9.12 -20.37
CA ALA A 43 11.42 8.76 -21.61
C ALA A 43 10.23 9.69 -21.90
N ASP A 44 10.07 10.08 -23.17
CA ASP A 44 8.93 10.88 -23.62
C ASP A 44 7.67 10.01 -23.72
N GLY A 45 6.94 9.93 -22.60
CA GLY A 45 5.67 9.21 -22.50
C GLY A 45 5.80 7.72 -22.14
N PRO A 46 4.75 6.92 -22.37
CA PRO A 46 4.72 5.53 -21.93
C PRO A 46 5.77 4.67 -22.65
N VAL A 47 6.56 3.93 -21.86
CA VAL A 47 7.53 2.95 -22.38
C VAL A 47 6.77 1.73 -22.93
N LYS A 48 6.85 1.51 -24.25
CA LYS A 48 6.18 0.39 -24.93
C LYS A 48 7.08 -0.82 -25.14
N ALA A 49 8.39 -0.60 -25.34
CA ALA A 49 9.38 -1.66 -25.38
C ALA A 49 10.59 -1.28 -24.51
N LEU A 50 11.10 -2.26 -23.75
CA LEU A 50 12.27 -2.03 -22.88
C LEU A 50 13.53 -1.67 -23.68
N VAL A 51 13.65 -2.16 -24.91
CA VAL A 51 14.80 -1.86 -25.77
C VAL A 51 14.82 -0.39 -26.22
N ASP A 52 13.65 0.27 -26.31
CA ASP A 52 13.57 1.69 -26.69
C ASP A 52 14.25 2.59 -25.65
N LEU A 53 14.33 2.15 -24.39
CA LEU A 53 15.05 2.87 -23.33
C LEU A 53 16.53 3.04 -23.64
N THR A 54 17.10 2.17 -24.48
CA THR A 54 18.51 2.24 -24.87
C THR A 54 18.80 3.39 -25.84
N LEU A 55 17.75 4.03 -26.37
CA LEU A 55 17.82 5.21 -27.24
C LEU A 55 17.65 6.51 -26.45
N VAL A 56 17.20 6.46 -25.20
CA VAL A 56 17.04 7.64 -24.34
C VAL A 56 18.42 8.15 -23.94
N PRO A 57 18.70 9.48 -24.01
CA PRO A 57 20.04 10.02 -23.72
C PRO A 57 20.61 9.65 -22.34
N ALA A 58 19.73 9.36 -21.37
CA ALA A 58 20.13 8.94 -20.04
C ALA A 58 20.73 7.51 -20.00
N HIS A 59 20.44 6.68 -21.01
CA HIS A 59 21.07 5.37 -21.19
C HIS A 59 22.31 5.49 -22.06
N ARG A 60 23.50 5.28 -21.48
CA ARG A 60 24.78 5.53 -22.17
C ARG A 60 25.47 4.25 -22.61
N ARG A 61 24.80 3.10 -22.47
CA ARG A 61 25.32 1.77 -22.80
C ARG A 61 24.55 1.17 -23.98
N GLY A 62 25.14 0.16 -24.62
CA GLY A 62 24.49 -0.56 -25.71
C GLY A 62 23.34 -1.46 -25.22
N HIS A 63 22.46 -1.86 -26.14
CA HIS A 63 21.28 -2.67 -25.83
C HIS A 63 21.56 -3.98 -25.06
N GLY A 64 22.71 -4.63 -25.30
CA GLY A 64 23.10 -5.82 -24.56
C GLY A 64 23.29 -5.57 -23.06
N ALA A 65 23.73 -4.37 -22.67
CA ALA A 65 23.89 -4.00 -21.27
C ALA A 65 22.53 -3.85 -20.56
N MET A 66 21.46 -3.51 -21.29
CA MET A 66 20.11 -3.49 -20.73
C MET A 66 19.68 -4.89 -20.28
N TYR A 67 19.84 -5.90 -21.14
CA TYR A 67 19.51 -7.28 -20.80
C TYR A 67 20.40 -7.84 -19.69
N ASP A 68 21.70 -7.55 -19.72
CA ASP A 68 22.63 -7.93 -18.65
C ASP A 68 22.24 -7.27 -17.31
N GLY A 69 21.77 -6.02 -17.33
CA GLY A 69 21.20 -5.33 -16.18
C GLY A 69 19.99 -6.07 -15.57
N PHE A 70 18.99 -6.42 -16.37
CA PHE A 70 17.81 -7.14 -15.86
C PHE A 70 18.11 -8.58 -15.42
N ASN A 71 18.95 -9.29 -16.17
CA ASN A 71 19.20 -10.72 -15.92
C ASN A 71 20.20 -10.95 -14.79
N GLN A 72 21.18 -10.06 -14.63
CA GLN A 72 22.30 -10.24 -13.71
C GLN A 72 22.45 -9.12 -12.69
N GLY A 73 21.62 -8.09 -12.76
CA GLY A 73 21.60 -7.01 -11.79
C GLY A 73 21.07 -7.45 -10.43
N ARG A 74 21.48 -6.75 -9.38
CA ARG A 74 21.05 -7.00 -8.00
C ARG A 74 20.75 -5.67 -7.31
N ILE A 75 19.67 -5.68 -6.53
CA ILE A 75 19.20 -4.55 -5.74
C ILE A 75 19.11 -5.00 -4.29
N GLU A 76 19.74 -4.26 -3.38
CA GLU A 76 19.59 -4.41 -1.94
C GLU A 76 18.24 -3.85 -1.51
N ILE A 77 17.16 -4.64 -1.71
CA ILE A 77 15.78 -4.21 -1.50
C ILE A 77 15.54 -3.70 -0.06
N GLY A 78 16.16 -4.32 0.94
CA GLY A 78 16.08 -3.86 2.32
C GLY A 78 16.65 -2.44 2.51
N ARG A 79 17.80 -2.16 1.89
CA ARG A 79 18.42 -0.83 1.90
C ARG A 79 17.56 0.19 1.18
N LEU A 80 17.01 -0.16 0.01
CA LEU A 80 16.12 0.69 -0.76
C LEU A 80 14.86 1.06 0.05
N ARG A 81 14.21 0.07 0.69
CA ARG A 81 13.03 0.29 1.54
C ARG A 81 13.34 1.19 2.74
N LYS A 82 14.50 1.02 3.39
CA LYS A 82 14.93 1.88 4.49
C LYS A 82 15.17 3.32 4.01
N MET A 83 15.82 3.49 2.87
CA MET A 83 16.04 4.79 2.24
C MET A 83 14.71 5.48 1.93
N LEU A 84 13.74 4.78 1.30
CA LEU A 84 12.41 5.33 0.99
C LEU A 84 11.65 5.77 2.24
N ALA A 85 11.74 5.01 3.33
CA ALA A 85 11.14 5.37 4.63
C ALA A 85 11.83 6.57 5.30
N GLY A 86 13.10 6.83 4.98
CA GLY A 86 13.86 7.97 5.50
C GLY A 86 13.59 9.30 4.79
N LEU A 87 12.91 9.28 3.63
CA LEU A 87 12.57 10.50 2.90
C LEU A 87 11.50 11.33 3.67
N PRO A 88 11.43 12.65 3.44
CA PRO A 88 10.34 13.46 3.98
C PRO A 88 8.98 12.90 3.58
N LEU A 89 8.12 12.63 4.56
CA LEU A 89 6.80 12.07 4.33
C LEU A 89 5.71 13.13 4.44
N PRO A 90 4.67 13.08 3.58
CA PRO A 90 3.48 13.89 3.77
C PRO A 90 2.79 13.52 5.08
N ARG A 91 2.16 14.50 5.72
CA ARG A 91 1.47 14.33 7.01
C ARG A 91 0.13 15.04 6.99
N PHE A 92 -0.87 14.39 7.57
CA PHE A 92 -2.19 14.97 7.80
C PHE A 92 -2.18 15.86 9.05
N ALA A 93 -3.36 16.35 9.44
CA ALA A 93 -3.55 17.12 10.67
C ALA A 93 -2.87 16.44 11.87
N ASN A 94 -2.32 17.24 12.77
CA ASN A 94 -1.59 16.77 13.96
C ASN A 94 -0.36 15.89 13.63
N ARG A 95 0.25 16.06 12.46
CA ARG A 95 1.43 15.30 11.99
C ARG A 95 1.17 13.79 11.77
N GLN A 96 -0.09 13.37 11.68
CA GLN A 96 -0.45 11.97 11.49
C GLN A 96 0.03 11.45 10.13
N ILE A 97 0.66 10.27 10.13
CA ILE A 97 1.00 9.53 8.91
C ILE A 97 -0.22 8.69 8.53
N VAL A 98 -0.60 8.74 7.25
CA VAL A 98 -1.68 7.92 6.70
C VAL A 98 -1.12 7.01 5.62
N LEU A 99 -1.28 5.71 5.79
CA LEU A 99 -0.85 4.69 4.84
C LEU A 99 -2.06 4.11 4.11
N ALA A 100 -1.93 3.88 2.81
CA ALA A 100 -2.86 3.06 2.05
C ALA A 100 -2.21 1.72 1.72
N VAL A 101 -3.00 0.66 1.85
CA VAL A 101 -2.62 -0.68 1.38
C VAL A 101 -3.58 -1.16 0.32
N ASP A 102 -3.03 -1.60 -0.81
CA ASP A 102 -3.80 -2.18 -1.89
C ASP A 102 -3.00 -3.21 -2.71
N VAL A 103 -3.72 -4.13 -3.34
CA VAL A 103 -3.14 -5.13 -4.24
C VAL A 103 -3.36 -4.68 -5.68
N SER A 104 -2.27 -4.42 -6.40
CA SER A 104 -2.32 -4.13 -7.84
C SER A 104 -1.88 -5.34 -8.66
N PRO A 105 -2.63 -5.71 -9.70
CA PRO A 105 -2.29 -6.86 -10.52
C PRO A 105 -1.21 -6.52 -11.54
N TRP A 106 -0.12 -7.28 -11.55
CA TRP A 106 0.87 -7.26 -12.62
C TRP A 106 0.54 -8.32 -13.65
N LEU A 107 -0.20 -7.94 -14.69
CA LEU A 107 -0.73 -8.89 -15.67
C LEU A 107 0.36 -9.52 -16.56
N ARG A 108 0.19 -10.81 -16.83
CA ARG A 108 1.11 -11.67 -17.58
C ARG A 108 0.33 -12.67 -18.43
N SER A 109 -0.70 -12.22 -19.16
CA SER A 109 -1.54 -13.05 -20.03
C SER A 109 -0.70 -13.94 -20.95
N ASP A 110 0.28 -13.35 -21.63
CA ASP A 110 1.03 -14.01 -22.71
C ASP A 110 2.33 -14.68 -22.23
N ALA A 111 2.60 -14.68 -20.93
CA ALA A 111 3.83 -15.23 -20.36
C ALA A 111 3.56 -16.59 -19.69
N ALA A 112 3.13 -17.58 -20.47
CA ALA A 112 2.68 -18.90 -20.00
C ALA A 112 3.66 -19.58 -19.03
N CYS A 113 4.96 -19.46 -19.33
CA CYS A 113 6.06 -20.08 -18.58
C CYS A 113 6.51 -19.28 -17.35
N SER A 114 5.91 -18.12 -17.07
CA SER A 114 6.23 -17.36 -15.86
C SER A 114 5.76 -18.14 -14.62
N PRO A 115 6.67 -18.44 -13.67
CA PRO A 115 6.33 -19.25 -12.51
C PRO A 115 5.40 -18.50 -11.56
N ASP A 116 4.65 -19.27 -10.76
CA ASP A 116 3.85 -18.76 -9.64
C ASP A 116 2.90 -17.60 -10.03
N ARG A 117 2.36 -17.65 -11.26
CA ARG A 117 1.28 -16.76 -11.67
C ARG A 117 0.00 -17.16 -10.93
N LEU A 118 -0.75 -16.14 -10.54
CA LEU A 118 -2.06 -16.25 -9.94
C LEU A 118 -3.12 -15.67 -10.89
N PHE A 119 -4.38 -15.97 -10.60
CA PHE A 119 -5.50 -15.33 -11.27
C PHE A 119 -5.80 -13.99 -10.59
N CYS A 120 -5.38 -12.91 -11.24
CA CYS A 120 -5.63 -11.56 -10.78
C CYS A 120 -7.05 -11.13 -11.14
N HIS A 121 -7.79 -10.61 -10.16
CA HIS A 121 -9.09 -10.02 -10.39
C HIS A 121 -8.94 -8.65 -11.07
N VAL A 122 -9.56 -8.48 -12.23
CA VAL A 122 -9.58 -7.23 -13.01
C VAL A 122 -11.02 -6.81 -13.25
N TYR A 123 -11.32 -5.54 -12.98
CA TYR A 123 -12.62 -4.97 -13.30
C TYR A 123 -12.69 -4.64 -14.80
N GLY A 124 -13.55 -5.32 -15.54
CA GLY A 124 -13.85 -4.96 -16.92
C GLY A 124 -14.57 -3.62 -17.03
N ARG A 125 -14.60 -3.05 -18.24
CA ARG A 125 -15.23 -1.74 -18.50
C ARG A 125 -16.77 -1.74 -18.42
N ALA A 126 -17.41 -2.92 -18.38
CA ALA A 126 -18.85 -3.07 -18.24
C ALA A 126 -19.24 -3.48 -16.81
N LYS A 127 -20.47 -3.15 -16.40
CA LYS A 127 -21.03 -3.57 -15.11
C LYS A 127 -20.98 -5.10 -15.00
N SER A 128 -20.48 -5.61 -13.87
CA SER A 128 -20.36 -7.06 -13.59
C SER A 128 -19.44 -7.85 -14.55
N ALA A 129 -18.52 -7.18 -15.25
CA ALA A 129 -17.54 -7.83 -16.12
C ALA A 129 -16.20 -8.10 -15.40
N SER A 130 -16.25 -8.66 -14.19
CA SER A 130 -15.03 -9.10 -13.49
C SER A 130 -14.35 -10.22 -14.29
N GLN A 131 -13.06 -10.05 -14.55
CA GLN A 131 -12.23 -11.05 -15.23
C GLN A 131 -11.13 -11.55 -14.31
N LEU A 132 -10.71 -12.79 -14.53
CA LEU A 132 -9.55 -13.39 -13.90
C LEU A 132 -8.46 -13.52 -14.97
N ILE A 133 -7.42 -12.69 -14.85
CA ILE A 133 -6.32 -12.66 -15.83
C ILE A 133 -5.05 -13.17 -15.14
N PRO A 134 -4.30 -14.14 -15.72
CA PRO A 134 -3.04 -14.60 -15.17
C PRO A 134 -2.03 -13.47 -14.97
N GLY A 135 -1.42 -13.40 -13.80
CA GLY A 135 -0.49 -12.34 -13.43
C GLY A 135 0.16 -12.55 -12.07
N TRP A 136 0.85 -11.54 -11.58
CA TRP A 136 1.40 -11.50 -10.23
C TRP A 136 0.74 -10.37 -9.44
N PRO A 137 -0.01 -10.67 -8.37
CA PRO A 137 -0.53 -9.64 -7.48
C PRO A 137 0.62 -9.06 -6.65
N TYR A 138 0.74 -7.73 -6.63
CA TYR A 138 1.67 -7.01 -5.78
C TYR A 138 0.91 -6.19 -4.75
N LEU A 139 1.23 -6.41 -3.49
CA LEU A 139 0.75 -5.65 -2.35
C LEU A 139 1.63 -4.42 -2.15
N PHE A 140 1.04 -3.24 -2.26
CA PHE A 140 1.70 -1.95 -2.10
C PHE A 140 1.33 -1.30 -0.77
N VAL A 141 2.32 -0.64 -0.16
CA VAL A 141 2.11 0.29 0.96
C VAL A 141 2.55 1.67 0.51
N ALA A 142 1.61 2.61 0.47
CA ALA A 142 1.85 3.99 0.06
C ALA A 142 1.55 4.96 1.20
N VAL A 143 2.32 6.04 1.33
CA VAL A 143 1.94 7.18 2.17
C VAL A 143 1.03 8.09 1.36
N LEU A 144 -0.11 8.44 1.96
CA LEU A 144 -1.07 9.37 1.39
C LEU A 144 -0.70 10.81 1.75
N GLU A 145 -1.02 11.74 0.86
CA GLU A 145 -0.90 13.16 1.12
C GLU A 145 -2.27 13.85 1.28
N PRO A 146 -2.36 14.91 2.10
CA PRO A 146 -3.57 15.73 2.16
C PRO A 146 -3.88 16.41 0.83
N GLY A 147 -5.17 16.56 0.53
CA GLY A 147 -5.64 17.30 -0.65
C GLY A 147 -6.11 16.39 -1.79
N ARG A 148 -6.30 17.00 -2.96
CA ARG A 148 -6.80 16.32 -4.17
C ARG A 148 -5.62 16.06 -5.10
N SER A 149 -4.88 15.00 -4.82
CA SER A 149 -3.73 14.59 -5.61
C SER A 149 -3.76 13.08 -5.84
N SER A 150 -3.27 12.66 -6.99
CA SER A 150 -3.02 11.25 -7.31
C SER A 150 -1.58 10.84 -7.04
N TRP A 151 -0.73 11.77 -6.59
CA TRP A 151 0.64 11.46 -6.19
C TRP A 151 0.64 10.76 -4.84
N THR A 152 1.39 9.66 -4.77
CA THR A 152 1.60 8.90 -3.53
C THR A 152 3.05 8.44 -3.48
N GLN A 153 3.59 8.40 -2.27
CA GLN A 153 4.94 7.90 -2.05
C GLN A 153 4.88 6.43 -1.66
N LEU A 154 5.44 5.55 -2.48
CA LEU A 154 5.53 4.13 -2.17
C LEU A 154 6.62 3.86 -1.13
N LEU A 155 6.27 3.14 -0.06
CA LEU A 155 7.20 2.68 0.98
C LEU A 155 7.60 1.22 0.80
N ASP A 156 6.69 0.42 0.24
CA ASP A 156 6.92 -1.00 0.05
C ASP A 156 6.06 -1.59 -1.08
N ALA A 157 6.58 -2.64 -1.70
CA ALA A 157 5.90 -3.52 -2.63
C ALA A 157 6.33 -4.96 -2.34
N VAL A 158 5.37 -5.87 -2.19
CA VAL A 158 5.61 -7.30 -1.95
C VAL A 158 4.75 -8.10 -2.92
N ARG A 159 5.36 -9.06 -3.61
CA ARG A 159 4.63 -10.00 -4.46
C ARG A 159 3.90 -11.01 -3.58
N LEU A 160 2.62 -11.21 -3.84
CA LEU A 160 1.84 -12.29 -3.24
C LEU A 160 2.03 -13.57 -4.07
N GLY A 161 2.51 -14.62 -3.42
CA GLY A 161 2.71 -15.95 -3.99
C GLY A 161 1.52 -16.88 -3.78
N PRO A 162 1.49 -18.03 -4.47
CA PRO A 162 0.36 -18.97 -4.42
C PRO A 162 0.17 -19.68 -3.08
N ALA A 163 1.21 -19.79 -2.27
CA ALA A 163 1.15 -20.39 -0.93
C ALA A 163 0.92 -19.36 0.19
N ASP A 164 0.86 -18.07 -0.14
CA ASP A 164 0.79 -17.02 0.87
C ASP A 164 -0.63 -16.83 1.40
N ASP A 165 -0.77 -16.73 2.73
CA ASP A 165 -1.94 -16.14 3.34
C ASP A 165 -1.85 -14.61 3.17
N ALA A 166 -2.72 -14.06 2.34
CA ALA A 166 -2.71 -12.64 2.00
C ALA A 166 -2.82 -11.72 3.24
N THR A 167 -3.57 -12.12 4.27
CA THR A 167 -3.70 -11.31 5.50
C THR A 167 -2.45 -11.39 6.36
N ALA A 168 -1.86 -12.58 6.51
CA ALA A 168 -0.61 -12.76 7.23
C ALA A 168 0.55 -12.01 6.56
N LEU A 169 0.63 -12.08 5.23
CA LEU A 169 1.62 -11.33 4.45
C LEU A 169 1.42 -9.82 4.60
N THR A 170 0.18 -9.34 4.54
CA THR A 170 -0.15 -7.92 4.75
C THR A 170 0.25 -7.46 6.15
N ALA A 171 -0.08 -8.23 7.19
CA ALA A 171 0.30 -7.92 8.56
C ALA A 171 1.83 -7.84 8.72
N LYS A 172 2.56 -8.80 8.16
CA LYS A 172 4.03 -8.80 8.17
C LYS A 172 4.59 -7.56 7.47
N GLN A 173 4.13 -7.26 6.27
CA GLN A 173 4.60 -6.09 5.52
C GLN A 173 4.32 -4.79 6.27
N LEU A 174 3.13 -4.63 6.85
CA LEU A 174 2.78 -3.45 7.63
C LEU A 174 3.65 -3.31 8.87
N ARG A 175 3.91 -4.40 9.59
CA ARG A 175 4.85 -4.40 10.71
C ARG A 175 6.24 -3.96 10.28
N ASP A 176 6.76 -4.50 9.19
CA ASP A 176 8.07 -4.16 8.67
C ASP A 176 8.14 -2.68 8.23
N VAL A 177 7.06 -2.15 7.63
CA VAL A 177 6.97 -0.72 7.25
C VAL A 177 6.94 0.17 8.50
N VAL A 178 6.07 -0.13 9.46
CA VAL A 178 5.93 0.67 10.70
C VAL A 178 7.25 0.68 11.48
N GLN A 179 7.90 -0.48 11.61
CA GLN A 179 9.20 -0.55 12.27
C GLN A 179 10.25 0.30 11.53
N ARG A 180 10.32 0.23 10.20
CA ARG A 180 11.22 1.10 9.41
C ARG A 180 10.93 2.58 9.60
N LEU A 181 9.66 2.98 9.69
CA LEU A 181 9.28 4.37 9.94
C LEU A 181 9.76 4.83 11.32
N ILE A 182 9.61 4.00 12.35
CA ILE A 182 10.11 4.27 13.71
C ILE A 182 11.65 4.36 13.70
N ASP A 183 12.33 3.38 13.10
CA ASP A 183 13.79 3.32 13.02
C ASP A 183 14.39 4.52 12.25
N CYS A 184 13.66 5.06 11.27
CA CYS A 184 14.03 6.26 10.53
C CYS A 184 13.61 7.57 11.24
N GLY A 185 13.04 7.50 12.44
CA GLY A 185 12.60 8.67 13.21
C GLY A 185 11.38 9.39 12.61
N GLN A 186 10.58 8.72 11.79
CA GLN A 186 9.37 9.29 11.21
C GLN A 186 8.18 9.27 12.18
N HIS A 187 8.20 8.38 13.16
CA HIS A 187 7.17 8.26 14.18
C HIS A 187 7.80 8.12 15.57
N HIS A 188 7.27 8.87 16.52
CA HIS A 188 7.64 8.82 17.93
C HIS A 188 6.43 8.50 18.81
N ALA A 189 6.66 8.04 20.04
CA ALA A 189 5.60 7.66 20.97
C ALA A 189 4.57 8.79 21.27
N SER A 190 4.97 10.05 21.14
CA SER A 190 4.09 11.21 21.31
C SER A 190 3.26 11.56 20.07
N ASP A 191 3.59 10.99 18.91
CA ASP A 191 2.85 11.23 17.67
C ASP A 191 1.53 10.47 17.67
N PRO A 192 0.50 10.94 16.94
CA PRO A 192 -0.71 10.17 16.72
C PRO A 192 -0.40 8.79 16.12
N ALA A 193 -1.25 7.82 16.39
CA ALA A 193 -1.17 6.51 15.76
C ALA A 193 -1.23 6.65 14.23
N ILE A 194 -0.42 5.85 13.53
CA ILE A 194 -0.38 5.79 12.07
C ILE A 194 -1.72 5.21 11.59
N LEU A 195 -2.44 5.96 10.76
CA LEU A 195 -3.70 5.49 10.20
C LEU A 195 -3.42 4.64 8.96
N ILE A 196 -3.87 3.39 8.95
CA ILE A 196 -3.77 2.49 7.80
C ILE A 196 -5.16 2.33 7.19
N VAL A 197 -5.31 2.71 5.93
CA VAL A 197 -6.55 2.64 5.17
C VAL A 197 -6.50 1.44 4.23
N CYS A 198 -7.54 0.62 4.26
CA CYS A 198 -7.63 -0.57 3.42
C CYS A 198 -9.02 -0.78 2.81
N GLY A 199 -9.07 -1.38 1.62
CA GLY A 199 -10.30 -1.70 0.90
C GLY A 199 -11.08 -2.87 1.49
N THR A 200 -12.24 -3.19 0.90
CA THR A 200 -13.13 -4.30 1.32
C THR A 200 -12.54 -5.69 1.18
N GLY A 201 -11.44 -5.84 0.43
CA GLY A 201 -10.75 -7.12 0.25
C GLY A 201 -9.96 -7.59 1.47
N TYR A 202 -9.74 -6.71 2.46
CA TYR A 202 -8.92 -7.01 3.62
C TYR A 202 -9.74 -7.49 4.81
N ASP A 203 -9.21 -8.46 5.55
CA ASP A 203 -9.73 -8.84 6.88
C ASP A 203 -9.24 -7.83 7.93
N VAL A 204 -9.90 -6.68 7.99
CA VAL A 204 -9.55 -5.59 8.91
C VAL A 204 -9.60 -6.03 10.38
N THR A 205 -10.48 -6.98 10.73
CA THR A 205 -10.61 -7.46 12.10
C THR A 205 -9.41 -8.31 12.50
N ARG A 206 -8.98 -9.24 11.64
CA ARG A 206 -7.74 -10.01 11.87
C ARG A 206 -6.53 -9.10 11.90
N LEU A 207 -6.43 -8.13 10.99
CA LEU A 207 -5.35 -7.14 10.98
C LEU A 207 -5.30 -6.33 12.28
N ALA A 208 -6.46 -5.86 12.78
CA ALA A 208 -6.54 -5.10 14.02
C ALA A 208 -6.01 -5.90 15.21
N PHE A 209 -6.33 -7.20 15.25
CA PHE A 209 -5.85 -8.10 16.30
C PHE A 209 -4.32 -8.33 16.23
N VAL A 210 -3.78 -8.66 15.05
CA VAL A 210 -2.36 -9.02 14.91
C VAL A 210 -1.38 -7.83 14.87
N LEU A 211 -1.91 -6.61 14.75
CA LEU A 211 -1.15 -5.36 14.79
C LEU A 211 -1.43 -4.52 16.05
N ALA A 212 -2.14 -5.08 17.04
CA ALA A 212 -2.57 -4.37 18.24
C ALA A 212 -1.41 -3.86 19.12
N ASP A 213 -0.21 -4.43 18.95
CA ASP A 213 1.02 -4.04 19.64
C ASP A 213 1.75 -2.85 18.97
N LEU A 214 1.33 -2.43 17.77
CA LEU A 214 1.94 -1.33 17.04
C LEU A 214 1.16 -0.01 17.24
N PRO A 215 1.79 1.16 17.06
CA PRO A 215 1.12 2.46 17.17
C PRO A 215 0.28 2.77 15.92
N VAL A 216 -0.69 1.92 15.60
CA VAL A 216 -1.50 1.99 14.39
C VAL A 216 -3.00 2.01 14.68
N GLN A 217 -3.76 2.63 13.79
CA GLN A 217 -5.21 2.53 13.70
C GLN A 217 -5.59 2.02 12.32
N LEU A 218 -6.58 1.15 12.22
CA LEU A 218 -7.07 0.65 10.94
C LEU A 218 -8.40 1.31 10.57
N LEU A 219 -8.47 1.80 9.34
CA LEU A 219 -9.70 2.24 8.70
C LEU A 219 -9.94 1.35 7.47
N GLY A 220 -10.71 0.29 7.68
CA GLY A 220 -11.08 -0.63 6.62
C GLY A 220 -12.55 -0.48 6.24
N ARG A 221 -12.85 -0.59 4.95
CA ARG A 221 -14.24 -0.76 4.52
C ARG A 221 -14.66 -2.21 4.77
N ILE A 222 -15.71 -2.44 5.54
CA ILE A 222 -16.26 -3.78 5.77
C ILE A 222 -17.32 -4.06 4.70
N ARG A 223 -17.37 -5.29 4.18
CA ARG A 223 -18.44 -5.67 3.25
C ARG A 223 -19.78 -5.68 3.97
N ALA A 224 -20.82 -5.15 3.31
CA ALA A 224 -22.15 -5.02 3.88
C ALA A 224 -22.84 -6.37 4.16
N ASP A 225 -22.37 -7.47 3.58
CA ASP A 225 -22.89 -8.82 3.80
C ASP A 225 -22.16 -9.58 4.93
N ARG A 226 -21.27 -8.91 5.68
CA ARG A 226 -20.61 -9.53 6.83
C ARG A 226 -21.59 -9.75 7.97
N VAL A 227 -21.42 -10.89 8.63
CA VAL A 227 -22.10 -11.25 9.86
C VAL A 227 -21.08 -11.21 10.99
N MET A 228 -21.37 -10.42 12.02
CA MET A 228 -20.61 -10.36 13.26
C MET A 228 -21.40 -11.01 14.39
N LEU A 229 -20.71 -11.29 15.49
CA LEU A 229 -21.31 -11.89 16.66
C LEU A 229 -21.09 -10.99 17.87
N LEU A 230 -22.17 -10.74 18.62
CA LEU A 230 -22.14 -9.93 19.82
C LEU A 230 -21.43 -10.68 20.96
N PRO A 231 -20.97 -9.97 22.02
CA PRO A 231 -20.50 -10.59 23.24
C PRO A 231 -21.55 -11.52 23.85
N VAL A 232 -21.10 -12.61 24.47
CA VAL A 232 -21.97 -13.54 25.19
C VAL A 232 -22.65 -12.80 26.36
N PRO A 233 -23.99 -12.84 26.48
CA PRO A 233 -24.69 -12.25 27.63
C PRO A 233 -24.22 -12.84 28.96
N ALA A 234 -24.29 -12.04 30.02
CA ALA A 234 -24.00 -12.53 31.37
C ALA A 234 -24.88 -13.72 31.73
N ARG A 235 -24.28 -14.75 32.34
CA ARG A 235 -24.99 -15.99 32.67
C ARG A 235 -25.91 -15.77 33.86
N LEU A 236 -27.18 -16.20 33.73
CA LEU A 236 -28.13 -16.17 34.83
C LEU A 236 -27.79 -17.25 35.88
N PRO A 237 -28.00 -17.00 37.18
CA PRO A 237 -27.86 -17.99 38.23
C PRO A 237 -28.71 -19.24 37.94
N GLY A 238 -28.15 -20.44 38.12
CA GLY A 238 -28.85 -21.71 37.91
C GLY A 238 -28.90 -22.20 36.45
N ALA A 239 -28.38 -21.45 35.48
CA ALA A 239 -28.30 -21.91 34.09
C ALA A 239 -27.37 -23.14 33.97
N THR A 240 -27.87 -24.25 33.42
CA THR A 240 -27.11 -25.49 33.19
C THR A 240 -26.55 -25.56 31.76
N GLY A 241 -25.55 -26.41 31.51
CA GLY A 241 -24.95 -26.62 30.18
C GLY A 241 -23.69 -25.79 29.86
N ARG A 242 -23.11 -26.02 28.67
CA ARG A 242 -21.92 -25.31 28.19
C ARG A 242 -22.30 -23.87 27.79
N PRO A 243 -21.59 -22.84 28.26
CA PRO A 243 -21.81 -21.47 27.80
C PRO A 243 -21.72 -21.36 26.27
N PRO A 244 -22.59 -20.56 25.63
CA PRO A 244 -22.41 -20.26 24.22
C PRO A 244 -21.08 -19.54 24.01
N ARG A 245 -20.43 -19.80 22.86
CA ARG A 245 -19.15 -19.13 22.51
C ARG A 245 -19.35 -17.68 22.08
N HIS A 246 -20.54 -17.36 21.58
CA HIS A 246 -20.89 -16.10 20.97
C HIS A 246 -22.31 -15.70 21.39
N GLY A 247 -22.56 -14.39 21.45
CA GLY A 247 -23.89 -13.83 21.69
C GLY A 247 -24.75 -13.78 20.42
N GLY A 248 -25.68 -12.83 20.38
CA GLY A 248 -26.57 -12.62 19.24
C GLY A 248 -25.84 -12.32 17.93
N VAL A 249 -26.52 -12.62 16.82
CA VAL A 249 -26.03 -12.36 15.46
C VAL A 249 -26.25 -10.90 15.10
N PHE A 250 -25.25 -10.26 14.50
CA PHE A 250 -25.31 -8.91 13.95
C PHE A 250 -24.92 -8.94 12.47
N ALA A 251 -25.91 -9.09 11.59
CA ALA A 251 -25.72 -9.12 10.15
C ALA A 251 -25.82 -7.72 9.56
N LEU A 252 -24.76 -7.23 8.92
CA LEU A 252 -24.68 -5.85 8.43
C LEU A 252 -25.68 -5.54 7.29
N ASN A 253 -26.22 -6.55 6.63
CA ASN A 253 -27.24 -6.42 5.58
C ASN A 253 -28.66 -6.67 6.07
N ASP A 254 -28.85 -7.04 7.34
CA ASP A 254 -30.16 -7.29 7.93
C ASP A 254 -30.37 -6.40 9.16
N PRO A 255 -31.01 -5.22 8.99
CA PRO A 255 -31.33 -4.32 10.08
C PRO A 255 -32.16 -4.95 11.20
N ALA A 256 -32.93 -6.02 10.93
CA ALA A 256 -33.70 -6.71 11.96
C ALA A 256 -32.82 -7.47 12.96
N SER A 257 -31.58 -7.79 12.57
CA SER A 257 -30.58 -8.39 13.46
C SER A 257 -29.85 -7.38 14.35
N TRP A 258 -30.09 -6.07 14.18
CA TRP A 258 -29.29 -5.04 14.84
C TRP A 258 -29.76 -4.80 16.28
N PRO A 259 -28.85 -4.81 17.27
CA PRO A 259 -29.21 -4.44 18.62
C PRO A 259 -29.53 -2.94 18.69
N THR A 260 -30.28 -2.54 19.72
CA THR A 260 -30.43 -1.11 20.03
C THR A 260 -29.04 -0.49 20.24
N PRO A 261 -28.68 0.57 19.50
CA PRO A 261 -27.35 1.14 19.59
C PRO A 261 -27.13 1.76 20.98
N PRO A 262 -26.00 1.47 21.64
CA PRO A 262 -25.71 2.01 22.98
C PRO A 262 -25.44 3.52 22.96
N ALA A 263 -25.12 4.08 21.80
CA ALA A 263 -24.98 5.50 21.56
C ALA A 263 -25.38 5.82 20.11
N THR A 264 -26.02 6.97 19.91
CA THR A 264 -26.28 7.54 18.58
C THR A 264 -25.49 8.83 18.45
N ALA A 265 -24.67 8.93 17.40
CA ALA A 265 -24.02 10.18 17.03
C ALA A 265 -24.78 10.79 15.87
N LYS A 266 -25.18 12.06 15.99
CA LYS A 266 -25.63 12.83 14.81
C LYS A 266 -24.40 13.16 13.98
N PRO A 267 -24.32 12.74 12.70
CA PRO A 267 -23.23 13.18 11.84
C PRO A 267 -23.27 14.71 11.79
N LYS A 268 -22.17 15.36 12.18
CA LYS A 268 -21.98 16.78 11.87
C LYS A 268 -21.97 16.88 10.36
N PRO A 269 -22.88 17.63 9.72
CA PRO A 269 -22.84 17.78 8.27
C PRO A 269 -21.44 18.27 7.90
N PRO A 270 -20.82 17.70 6.84
CA PRO A 270 -19.55 18.23 6.36
C PRO A 270 -19.74 19.73 6.10
N ALA A 271 -18.80 20.55 6.57
CA ALA A 271 -18.80 21.96 6.24
C ALA A 271 -18.76 22.07 4.70
N GLY A 272 -19.90 22.46 4.12
CA GLY A 272 -20.14 22.74 2.71
C GLY A 272 -19.20 22.08 1.69
N ILE A 273 -19.47 20.84 1.29
CA ILE A 273 -19.05 20.36 -0.03
C ILE A 273 -20.32 19.90 -0.73
N GLY A 274 -20.88 20.77 -1.56
CA GLY A 274 -21.97 20.43 -2.46
C GLY A 274 -21.47 19.42 -3.49
N CYS A 275 -21.89 18.18 -3.36
CA CYS A 275 -21.90 17.24 -4.48
C CYS A 275 -23.33 17.23 -5.03
N THR A 276 -23.52 17.82 -6.21
CA THR A 276 -24.68 17.50 -7.06
C THR A 276 -24.51 16.07 -7.57
N PRO A 277 -25.58 15.25 -7.59
CA PRO A 277 -25.53 13.93 -8.21
C PRO A 277 -25.43 14.08 -9.74
N GLY A 278 -24.49 13.37 -10.34
CA GLY A 278 -24.42 13.07 -11.77
C GLY A 278 -24.42 11.56 -11.97
#